data_AF-A0A7Y4YG09-F1
#
_entry.id   AF-A0A7Y4YG09-F1
#
_cell.length_a   1.000
_cell.length_b   1.000
_cell.length_c   1.000
_cell.angle_alpha   90.00
_cell.angle_beta   90.00
_cell.angle_gamma   90.00
#
_symmetry.space_group_name_H-M   'P 1'
#
loop_
_entity.id
_entity.type
_entity.pdbx_description
1 polymer ?
#
loop_
_entity_poly.entity_id
_entity_poly.type
_entity_poly.pdbx_seq_one_letter_code
_entity_poly.pdbx_strand_id
1 'polypeptide(L)' 'AVAVTNERLVGFGPLLGAFSSKTLGLHEHITTVTNENGLILVTTSHRTLVFGSRMSGWDDFEQ' A
#
# COMPACT_ATOMS: atom_id res chain seq x y z
N ALA A 1 9.17 1.36 -4.34
CA ALA A 1 9.39 0.32 -3.31
C ALA A 1 8.38 0.52 -2.20
N VAL A 2 7.95 -0.55 -1.52
CA VAL A 2 7.04 -0.50 -0.38
C VAL A 2 7.63 -1.31 0.77
N ALA A 3 7.61 -0.74 1.97
CA ALA A 3 7.87 -1.45 3.21
C ALA A 3 6.53 -1.75 3.90
N VAL A 4 6.44 -2.96 4.45
CA VAL A 4 5.21 -3.51 5.02
C VAL A 4 5.45 -3.86 6.48
N THR A 5 4.58 -3.40 7.36
CA THR A 5 4.62 -3.71 8.80
C THR A 5 3.24 -4.20 9.27
N ASN A 6 3.14 -4.59 10.53
CA ASN A 6 1.87 -4.94 11.17
C ASN A 6 0.97 -3.73 11.49
N GLU A 7 1.46 -2.49 11.34
CA GLU A 7 0.71 -1.27 11.68
C GLU A 7 0.49 -0.34 10.49
N ARG A 8 1.40 -0.36 9.51
CA ARG A 8 1.38 0.57 8.38
C ARG A 8 2.13 0.04 7.16
N LEU A 9 1.74 0.56 6.01
CA LEU A 9 2.46 0.46 4.75
C LEU A 9 3.16 1.77 4.46
N VAL A 10 4.39 1.73 3.94
CA VAL A 10 5.16 2.92 3.55
C VAL A 10 5.65 2.74 2.13
N GLY A 11 5.26 3.64 1.23
CA GLY A 11 5.67 3.64 -0.18
C GLY A 11 6.55 4.83 -0.50
N PHE A 12 7.57 4.62 -1.34
CA PHE A 12 8.37 5.70 -1.92
C PHE A 12 7.91 6.00 -3.35
N GLY A 13 7.48 7.24 -3.59
CA GLY A 13 7.05 7.74 -4.89
C GLY A 13 8.15 8.58 -5.55
N PRO A 14 8.90 8.05 -6.54
CA PRO A 14 10.01 8.78 -7.18
C PRO A 14 9.57 10.07 -7.88
N LEU A 15 8.33 10.14 -8.38
CA LEU A 15 7.83 11.35 -9.05
C LEU A 15 7.81 12.57 -8.12
N LEU A 16 7.40 12.37 -6.87
CA LEU A 16 7.35 13.43 -5.86
C LEU A 16 8.61 13.45 -4.97
N GLY A 17 9.50 12.45 -5.12
CA GLY A 17 10.68 12.29 -4.28
C GLY A 17 10.36 12.10 -2.79
N ALA A 18 9.18 11.57 -2.47
CA ALA A 18 8.64 11.55 -1.11
C ALA A 18 8.11 10.17 -0.69
N PHE A 19 8.06 9.96 0.62
CA PHE A 19 7.39 8.82 1.22
C PHE A 19 5.93 9.16 1.55
N SER A 20 5.05 8.19 1.35
CA SER A 20 3.67 8.24 1.83
C SER A 20 3.32 6.95 2.56
N SER A 21 2.46 7.06 3.57
CA SER A 21 2.10 5.92 4.41
C SER A 21 0.60 5.73 4.53
N LYS A 22 0.17 4.49 4.69
CA LYS A 22 -1.21 4.11 4.99
C LYS A 22 -1.23 3.24 6.24
N THR A 23 -2.08 3.58 7.20
CA THR A 23 -2.24 2.85 8.46
C THR A 23 -3.17 1.64 8.28
N LEU A 24 -2.81 0.52 8.90
CA LEU A 24 -3.66 -0.65 9.04
C LEU A 24 -4.59 -0.47 10.26
N GLY A 25 -5.82 -0.95 10.15
CA GLY A 25 -6.81 -0.96 11.22
C GLY A 25 -6.49 -1.99 12.30
N LEU A 26 -7.26 -1.93 13.39
CA LEU A 26 -7.16 -2.90 14.48
C LEU A 26 -7.47 -4.32 13.96
N HIS A 27 -6.59 -5.27 14.27
CA HIS A 27 -6.67 -6.66 13.82
C HIS A 27 -6.65 -6.86 12.29
N GLU A 28 -6.38 -5.80 11.52
CA GLU A 28 -6.15 -5.91 10.08
C GLU A 28 -4.77 -6.55 9.86
N HIS A 29 -4.74 -7.65 9.12
CA HIS A 29 -3.51 -8.34 8.77
C HIS A 29 -3.40 -8.52 7.26
N ILE A 30 -2.17 -8.58 6.79
CA ILE A 30 -1.85 -8.67 5.37
C ILE A 30 -1.95 -10.12 4.96
N THR A 31 -2.71 -10.36 3.90
CA THR A 31 -2.88 -11.70 3.33
C THR A 31 -1.99 -11.88 2.10
N THR A 32 -1.87 -10.83 1.28
CA THR A 32 -1.14 -10.90 0.00
C THR A 32 -0.46 -9.56 -0.33
N VAL A 33 0.72 -9.64 -0.95
CA VAL A 33 1.40 -8.50 -1.59
C VAL A 33 1.78 -8.90 -3.01
N THR A 34 1.28 -8.17 -4.01
CA THR A 34 1.61 -8.39 -5.42
C THR A 34 2.14 -7.11 -6.08
N ASN A 35 2.91 -7.30 -7.15
CA ASN A 35 3.35 -6.22 -8.02
C ASN A 35 2.87 -6.52 -9.43
N GLU A 36 2.02 -5.65 -9.97
CA GLU A 36 1.40 -5.81 -11.27
C GLU A 36 1.46 -4.48 -12.02
N ASN A 37 2.06 -4.48 -13.22
CA ASN A 37 2.12 -3.31 -14.11
C ASN A 37 2.65 -2.03 -13.45
N GLY A 38 3.57 -2.15 -12.48
CA GLY A 38 4.14 -1.01 -11.76
C GLY A 38 3.29 -0.46 -10.61
N LEU A 39 2.18 -1.14 -10.29
CA LEU A 39 1.39 -0.96 -9.08
C LEU A 39 1.77 -2.02 -8.05
N ILE A 40 1.76 -1.65 -6.78
CA ILE A 40 1.89 -2.59 -5.67
C ILE A 40 0.51 -2.71 -5.02
N LEU A 41 -0.04 -3.91 -5.01
CA LEU A 41 -1.31 -4.21 -4.37
C LEU A 41 -1.02 -4.94 -3.06
N VAL A 42 -1.60 -4.45 -1.97
CA VAL A 42 -1.54 -5.06 -0.64
C VAL A 42 -2.96 -5.40 -0.24
N THR A 43 -3.28 -6.69 -0.26
CA THR A 43 -4.57 -7.19 0.22
C THR A 43 -4.45 -7.52 1.70
N THR A 44 -5.43 -7.05 2.45
CA THR A 44 -5.57 -7.30 3.88
C THR A 44 -6.82 -8.13 4.15
N SER A 45 -7.05 -8.47 5.42
CA SER A 45 -8.28 -9.11 5.85
C SER A 45 -9.55 -8.27 5.60
N HIS A 46 -9.43 -6.96 5.36
CA HIS A 46 -10.58 -6.05 5.23
C HIS A 46 -10.68 -5.32 3.88
N ARG A 47 -9.56 -5.10 3.18
CA ARG A 47 -9.51 -4.22 2.01
C ARG A 47 -8.31 -4.51 1.11
N THR A 48 -8.28 -3.87 -0.04
CA THR A 48 -7.11 -3.83 -0.91
C THR A 48 -6.56 -2.41 -1.00
N LEU A 49 -5.28 -2.27 -0.66
CA LEU A 49 -4.54 -1.02 -0.73
C LEU A 49 -3.64 -1.02 -1.97
N VAL A 50 -3.71 0.02 -2.78
CA VAL A 50 -2.95 0.13 -4.03
C VAL A 50 -1.96 1.27 -3.93
N PHE A 51 -0.70 0.99 -4.21
CA PHE A 51 0.36 1.99 -4.30
C PHE A 51 0.84 2.14 -5.74
N GLY A 52 0.66 3.33 -6.29
CA GLY A 52 1.20 3.72 -7.60
C GLY A 52 2.45 4.57 -7.46
N SER A 53 3.62 4.05 -7.86
CA SER A 53 4.89 4.80 -7.75
C SER A 53 4.96 6.08 -8.60
N ARG A 54 4.11 6.19 -9.62
CA ARG A 54 3.94 7.37 -10.47
C ARG A 54 2.69 8.20 -10.11
N MET A 55 1.95 7.78 -9.09
CA MET A 55 0.74 8.44 -8.60
C MET A 55 1.05 9.17 -7.29
N SER A 56 0.07 9.92 -6.78
CA SER A 56 0.21 10.71 -5.55
C SER A 56 0.34 9.88 -4.26
N GLY A 57 0.14 8.56 -4.29
CA GLY A 57 0.35 7.68 -3.13
C GLY A 57 -0.53 6.43 -3.12
N TRP A 58 -1.37 6.34 -2.09
CA TRP A 58 -2.16 5.16 -1.74
C TRP A 58 -3.64 5.36 -2.03
N ASP A 59 -4.25 4.38 -2.70
CA ASP A 59 -5.70 4.24 -2.88
C ASP A 59 -6.22 3.03 -2.09
N ASP A 60 -7.52 3.05 -1.78
CA ASP A 60 -8.19 2.06 -0.93
C ASP A 60 -9.46 1.55 -1.61
N PHE A 61 -9.64 0.24 -1.62
CA PHE A 61 -10.82 -0.43 -2.14
C PHE A 61 -11.33 -1.41 -1.08
N GLU A 62 -12.50 -1.09 -0.51
CA GLU A 62 -13.23 -2.00 0.38
C GLU A 62 -13.67 -3.24 -0.41
N GLN A 63 -13.64 -4.41 0.26
CA GLN A 63 -14.10 -5.69 -0.30
C GLN A 63 -15.62 -5.86 -0.10
#